data_AF-A0AAE3LMP7-F1
#
_entry.id   AF-A0AAE3LMP7-F1
#
_cell.length_a   1.000
_cell.length_b   1.000
_cell.length_c   1.000
_cell.angle_alpha   90.00
_cell.angle_beta   90.00
_cell.angle_gamma   90.00
#
_symmetry.space_group_name_H-M   'P 1'
#
loop_
_entity.id
_entity.type
_entity.pdbx_description
1 polymer ?
#
loop_
_entity_poly.entity_id
_entity_poly.type
_entity_poly.pdbx_seq_one_letter_code
_entity_poly.pdbx_strand_id
1 'polypeptide(L)'
;MKINNFGTSSVNPYQREMQKMESFQTKTGKATDKIEISSEAIKLQQQQPIEPSRQEKIAAIKASVEKGSYDLNPQQIAVSVYNYHVKNK
;
A
#
# COMPACT_ATOMS: atom_id res chain seq x y z
N MET A 1 -26.15 70.00 -1.00
CA MET A 1 -25.33 68.88 -1.50
C MET A 1 -24.96 67.99 -0.31
N LYS A 2 -25.18 66.67 -0.38
CA LYS A 2 -24.80 65.72 0.68
C LYS A 2 -23.39 65.21 0.38
N ILE A 3 -22.45 65.48 1.28
CA ILE A 3 -21.05 65.02 1.19
C ILE A 3 -20.95 63.73 2.00
N ASN A 4 -20.66 62.60 1.34
CA ASN A 4 -20.42 61.32 2.00
C ASN A 4 -18.94 61.25 2.40
N ASN A 5 -18.68 61.29 3.71
CA ASN A 5 -17.32 61.16 4.23
C ASN A 5 -16.93 59.67 4.17
N PHE A 6 -16.21 59.27 3.14
CA PHE A 6 -15.56 57.96 3.11
C PHE A 6 -14.45 57.99 4.16
N GLY A 7 -14.74 57.46 5.35
CA GLY A 7 -13.74 57.26 6.40
C GLY A 7 -12.56 56.47 5.88
N THR A 8 -11.38 56.74 6.41
CA THR A 8 -10.16 55.98 6.12
C THR A 8 -10.46 54.49 6.29
N SER A 9 -10.35 53.72 5.21
CA SER A 9 -10.50 52.26 5.28
C SER A 9 -9.59 51.74 6.38
N SER A 10 -10.17 51.15 7.44
CA SER A 10 -9.52 50.66 8.66
C SER A 10 -8.71 49.39 8.42
N VAL A 11 -7.96 49.35 7.32
CA VAL A 11 -7.15 48.21 6.93
C VAL A 11 -5.79 48.38 7.56
N ASN A 12 -5.60 47.78 8.74
CA ASN A 12 -4.30 47.74 9.39
C ASN A 12 -3.32 46.90 8.56
N PRO A 13 -2.22 47.49 8.04
CA PRO A 13 -1.29 46.78 7.16
C PRO A 13 -0.60 45.59 7.85
N TYR A 14 -0.37 45.68 9.16
CA TYR A 14 0.21 44.60 9.96
C TYR A 14 -0.68 43.35 10.05
N GLN A 15 -2.00 43.51 10.06
CA GLN A 15 -2.93 42.37 10.08
C GLN A 15 -2.88 41.58 8.76
N ARG A 16 -2.67 42.27 7.63
CA ARG A 16 -2.50 41.63 6.32
C ARG A 16 -1.22 40.78 6.25
N GLU A 17 -0.15 41.21 6.90
CA GLU A 17 1.10 40.43 6.90
C GLU A 17 0.99 39.17 7.76
N MET A 18 0.32 39.24 8.91
CA MET A 18 0.02 38.04 9.71
C MET A 18 -0.87 37.05 8.96
N GLN A 19 -1.93 37.52 8.29
CA GLN A 19 -2.80 36.67 7.48
C GLN A 19 -2.05 36.02 6.30
N LYS A 20 -1.11 36.73 5.68
CA LYS A 20 -0.23 36.16 4.64
C LYS A 20 0.64 35.04 5.22
N MET A 21 1.27 35.24 6.38
CA MET A 21 2.11 34.21 7.00
C MET A 21 1.32 32.95 7.39
N GLU A 22 0.10 33.07 7.93
CA GLU A 22 -0.77 31.91 8.21
C GLU A 22 -1.16 31.15 6.93
N SER A 23 -1.43 31.88 5.85
CA SER A 23 -1.74 31.26 4.55
C SER A 23 -0.55 30.57 3.88
N PHE A 24 0.70 30.91 4.26
CA PHE A 24 1.89 30.19 3.81
C PHE A 24 2.14 28.93 4.64
N GLN A 25 1.92 28.96 5.96
CA GLN A 25 2.06 27.80 6.85
C GLN A 25 1.08 26.66 6.50
N THR A 26 -0.14 27.00 6.09
CA THR A 26 -1.16 26.02 5.67
C THR A 26 -0.91 25.43 4.28
N LYS A 27 -0.14 26.10 3.43
CA LYS A 27 0.27 25.59 2.10
C LYS A 27 1.52 24.73 2.15
N THR A 28 2.32 24.81 3.21
CA THR A 28 3.46 23.92 3.46
C THR A 28 3.07 22.68 4.27
N GLY A 29 1.86 22.16 4.07
CA GLY A 29 1.56 20.78 4.42
C GLY A 29 2.52 19.89 3.64
N LYS A 30 3.61 19.49 4.28
CA LYS A 30 4.58 18.55 3.71
C LYS A 30 3.78 17.37 3.20
N ALA A 31 3.71 17.21 1.88
CA ALA A 31 3.22 15.97 1.28
C ALA A 31 4.14 14.88 1.80
N THR A 32 3.69 14.14 2.80
CA THR A 32 4.37 12.93 3.20
C THR A 32 4.10 11.94 2.09
N ASP A 33 5.16 11.40 1.48
CA ASP A 33 5.00 10.30 0.54
C ASP A 33 4.30 9.16 1.28
N LYS A 34 3.04 8.94 0.95
CA LYS A 34 2.25 7.83 1.48
C LYS A 34 2.34 6.68 0.50
N ILE A 35 2.89 5.57 0.97
CA ILE A 35 2.88 4.31 0.25
C ILE A 35 1.62 3.56 0.68
N GLU A 36 0.54 3.71 -0.08
CA GLU A 36 -0.70 2.95 0.11
C GLU A 36 -0.73 1.76 -0.84
N ILE A 37 -1.19 0.59 -0.36
CA ILE A 37 -1.40 -0.58 -1.22
C ILE A 37 -2.65 -0.30 -2.08
N SER A 38 -2.54 -0.48 -3.40
CA SER A 38 -3.67 -0.32 -4.33
C SER A 38 -4.87 -1.15 -3.88
N SER A 39 -6.07 -0.59 -4.01
CA SER A 39 -7.32 -1.31 -3.71
C SER A 39 -7.48 -2.59 -4.53
N GLU A 40 -6.92 -2.63 -5.74
CA GLU A 40 -6.87 -3.84 -6.57
C GLU A 40 -5.91 -4.88 -6.01
N ALA A 41 -4.73 -4.46 -5.54
CA ALA A 41 -3.75 -5.34 -4.92
C ALA A 41 -4.28 -5.93 -3.60
N ILE A 42 -5.04 -5.15 -2.81
CA ILE A 42 -5.72 -5.66 -1.61
C ILE A 42 -6.75 -6.73 -1.97
N LYS A 43 -7.55 -6.51 -3.02
CA LYS A 43 -8.53 -7.52 -3.50
C LYS A 43 -7.85 -8.81 -3.95
N LEU A 44 -6.70 -8.72 -4.60
CA LEU A 44 -5.90 -9.88 -5.01
C LEU A 44 -5.21 -10.57 -3.81
N GLN A 45 -4.82 -9.80 -2.78
CA GLN A 45 -4.17 -10.31 -1.57
C GLN A 45 -5.14 -11.03 -0.63
N GLN A 46 -6.43 -10.68 -0.64
CA GLN A 46 -7.47 -11.39 0.11
C GLN A 46 -7.50 -12.84 -0.38
N GLN A 47 -6.71 -13.67 0.31
CA GLN A 47 -6.34 -15.00 -0.10
C GLN A 47 -7.60 -15.82 -0.36
N GLN A 48 -7.64 -16.47 -1.51
CA GLN A 48 -8.58 -17.55 -1.75
C GLN A 48 -8.43 -18.57 -0.61
N PRO A 49 -9.55 -19.08 -0.06
CA PRO A 49 -9.50 -20.08 0.99
C PRO A 49 -8.57 -21.23 0.60
N ILE A 50 -7.93 -21.86 1.58
CA ILE A 50 -7.05 -23.01 1.35
C ILE A 50 -7.83 -24.05 0.55
N GLU A 51 -7.45 -24.23 -0.70
CA GLU A 51 -8.11 -25.17 -1.61
C GLU A 51 -8.13 -26.58 -0.99
N PRO A 52 -9.26 -27.30 -1.02
CA PRO A 52 -9.35 -28.67 -0.47
C PRO A 52 -8.30 -29.60 -1.09
N SER A 53 -7.98 -29.40 -2.37
CA SER A 53 -6.90 -30.12 -3.07
C SER A 53 -5.52 -29.94 -2.42
N ARG A 54 -5.26 -28.78 -1.81
CA ARG A 54 -4.02 -28.52 -1.07
C ARG A 54 -3.98 -29.30 0.25
N GLN A 55 -5.11 -29.41 0.94
CA GLN A 55 -5.19 -30.15 2.20
C GLN A 55 -4.94 -31.65 1.98
N GLU A 56 -5.57 -32.22 0.94
CA GLU A 56 -5.35 -33.62 0.53
C GLU A 56 -3.88 -33.89 0.19
N LYS A 57 -3.26 -33.01 -0.60
CA LYS A 57 -1.84 -33.12 -0.95
C LYS A 57 -0.94 -33.11 0.29
N ILE A 58 -1.21 -32.22 1.26
CA ILE A 58 -0.45 -32.15 2.51
C ILE A 58 -0.61 -33.44 3.31
N ALA A 59 -1.83 -33.98 3.43
CA ALA A 59 -2.07 -35.22 4.16
C ALA A 59 -1.31 -36.41 3.55
N ALA A 60 -1.30 -36.53 2.22
CA ALA A 60 -0.56 -37.58 1.51
C ALA A 60 0.96 -37.49 1.74
N ILE A 61 1.51 -36.27 1.70
CA ILE A 61 2.94 -36.04 1.98
C ILE A 61 3.27 -36.41 3.42
N LYS A 62 2.47 -35.96 4.40
CA LYS A 62 2.68 -36.29 5.82
C LYS A 62 2.72 -37.80 6.05
N ALA A 63 1.75 -38.54 5.51
CA ALA A 63 1.70 -39.99 5.63
C ALA A 63 2.94 -40.67 4.99
N SER A 64 3.46 -40.14 3.88
CA SER A 64 4.66 -40.68 3.22
C SER A 64 5.93 -40.42 4.03
N VAL A 65 6.02 -39.24 4.67
CA VAL A 65 7.15 -38.87 5.54
C VAL A 65 7.15 -39.72 6.81
N GLU A 66 6.00 -39.89 7.47
CA GLU A 66 5.87 -40.72 8.68
C GLU A 66 6.25 -42.18 8.43
N LYS A 67 5.94 -42.70 7.24
CA LYS A 67 6.31 -44.05 6.80
C LYS A 67 7.77 -44.17 6.37
N GLY A 68 8.52 -43.06 6.28
CA GLY A 68 9.88 -43.03 5.76
C GLY A 68 10.00 -43.32 4.26
N SER A 69 8.89 -43.31 3.52
CA SER A 69 8.84 -43.60 2.07
C SER A 69 8.81 -42.34 1.21
N TYR A 70 9.11 -41.17 1.79
CA TYR A 70 9.14 -39.92 1.04
C TYR A 70 10.41 -39.86 0.19
N ASP A 71 10.23 -39.90 -1.13
CA ASP A 71 11.33 -39.83 -2.09
C ASP A 71 11.63 -38.39 -2.49
N LEU A 72 12.90 -38.00 -2.38
CA LEU A 72 13.39 -36.70 -2.81
C LEU A 72 13.76 -36.79 -4.28
N ASN A 73 13.02 -36.11 -5.14
CA ASN A 73 13.31 -36.04 -6.57
C ASN A 73 14.07 -34.72 -6.91
N PRO A 74 15.40 -34.76 -7.12
CA PRO A 74 16.19 -33.54 -7.37
C PRO A 74 15.78 -32.81 -8.66
N GLN A 75 15.34 -33.56 -9.68
CA GLN A 75 14.89 -32.99 -10.95
C GLN A 75 13.61 -32.16 -10.75
N GLN A 76 12.64 -32.69 -10.00
CA GLN A 76 11.42 -31.94 -9.68
C GLN A 76 11.71 -30.70 -8.83
N ILE A 77 12.67 -30.79 -7.89
CA ILE A 77 13.10 -29.63 -7.11
C ILE A 77 13.68 -28.56 -8.03
N ALA A 78 14.62 -28.91 -8.91
CA ALA A 78 15.22 -27.98 -9.85
C ALA A 78 14.17 -27.32 -10.77
N VAL A 79 13.22 -28.10 -11.28
CA VAL A 79 12.09 -27.59 -12.09
C VAL A 79 11.23 -26.61 -11.29
N SER A 80 10.94 -26.91 -10.02
CA SER A 80 10.13 -26.02 -9.17
C SER A 80 10.81 -24.66 -8.94
N VAL A 81 12.12 -24.67 -8.66
CA VAL A 81 12.92 -23.47 -8.44
C VAL A 81 13.02 -22.65 -9.72
N TYR A 82 13.30 -23.31 -10.86
CA TYR A 82 13.36 -22.66 -12.16
C TYR A 82 12.01 -22.02 -12.53
N ASN A 83 10.92 -22.76 -12.38
CA ASN A 83 9.59 -22.25 -12.71
C ASN A 83 9.20 -21.05 -11.85
N TYR A 84 9.53 -21.07 -10.57
CA TYR A 84 9.18 -19.97 -9.66
C TYR A 84 10.02 -18.71 -9.90
N HIS A 85 11.34 -18.86 -10.10
CA HIS A 85 12.26 -17.72 -10.13
C HIS A 85 12.68 -17.25 -11.54
N VAL A 86 12.69 -18.14 -12.52
CA VAL A 86 13.23 -17.86 -13.86
C VAL A 86 12.11 -17.73 -14.88
N LYS A 87 11.18 -18.69 -14.91
CA LYS A 87 10.10 -18.71 -15.92
C LYS A 87 9.08 -17.58 -15.74
N ASN A 88 8.89 -17.10 -14.52
CA ASN A 88 7.92 -16.04 -14.18
C ASN A 88 8.55 -14.62 -14.18
N LYS A 89 9.78 -14.47 -14.68
CA LYS A 89 10.34 -13.18 -15.09
C LYS A 89 9.92 -12.87 -16.52
#